data_AF-A0A7V8STQ8-F1
#
_entry.id   AF-A0A7V8STQ8-F1
#
_cell.length_a   1.000
_cell.length_b   1.000
_cell.length_c   1.000
_cell.angle_alpha   90.00
_cell.angle_beta   90.00
_cell.angle_gamma   90.00
#
_symmetry.space_group_name_H-M   'P 1'
#
loop_
_entity.id
_entity.type
_entity.pdbx_description
1 polymer ?
#
loop_
_entity_poly.entity_id
_entity_poly.type
_entity_poly.pdbx_seq_one_letter_code
_entity_poly.pdbx_strand_id
1 'polypeptide(L)'
;MGTVEQRVDAVCRAAEAGDVDAKRELGRLLCLLPVDKQRWPGEVELSEALAARPDDPESAVLLAARLVQQMDLIYSAFARELEPDELGELDGLQPPTDPRGPDIGHVSGTHRPLDRSDPCGSGDGSGADQAAVQARDPKSIELAEVRLELARKRREATELYERVLAAHPAHPAARAGLAALRDVPAAAFTSGGYSHYLVQGDFWSGSSGGRERLVVADAEELRWACEYWFAELSAFRIYELSVHTAGERVSTINLEALARNADDSFDWSRIDIPPLPTTPLPPGHPVRVDGSAIQYGWGLLQLG
;
A
#
# COMPACT_ATOMS: atom_id res chain seq x y z
N MET A 1 -19.26 12.41 24.30
CA MET A 1 -18.23 12.66 23.28
C MET A 1 -18.95 13.04 22.00
N GLY A 2 -18.41 13.96 21.20
CA GLY A 2 -18.98 14.28 19.89
C GLY A 2 -18.90 13.07 18.95
N THR A 3 -19.65 13.10 17.84
CA THR A 3 -19.57 12.03 16.83
C THR A 3 -18.20 12.07 16.13
N VAL A 4 -17.81 10.98 15.48
CA VAL A 4 -16.52 10.92 14.76
C VAL A 4 -16.47 11.96 13.62
N GLU A 5 -17.59 12.29 13.01
CA GLU A 5 -17.70 13.36 12.00
C GLU A 5 -17.41 14.72 12.62
N GLN A 6 -17.99 15.01 13.79
CA GLN A 6 -17.71 16.26 14.50
C GLN A 6 -16.23 16.37 14.90
N ARG A 7 -15.59 15.24 15.23
CA ARG A 7 -14.15 15.17 15.50
C ARG A 7 -13.34 15.45 14.23
N VAL A 8 -13.70 14.82 13.11
CA VAL A 8 -13.06 15.04 11.80
C VAL A 8 -13.21 16.49 11.36
N ASP A 9 -14.40 17.08 11.43
CA ASP A 9 -14.64 18.50 11.10
C ASP A 9 -13.81 19.45 11.97
N ALA A 10 -13.67 19.14 13.25
CA ALA A 10 -12.82 19.93 14.15
C ALA A 10 -11.35 19.81 13.77
N VAL A 11 -10.87 18.60 13.45
CA VAL A 11 -9.51 18.34 12.96
C VAL A 11 -9.25 19.07 11.64
N CYS A 12 -10.17 19.03 10.68
CA CYS A 12 -10.09 19.74 9.41
C CYS A 12 -9.90 21.25 9.62
N ARG A 13 -10.79 21.89 10.40
CA ARG A 13 -10.69 23.32 10.68
C ARG A 13 -9.38 23.72 11.38
N ALA A 14 -8.90 22.89 12.30
CA ALA A 14 -7.64 23.14 12.98
C ALA A 14 -6.43 23.00 12.03
N ALA A 15 -6.44 21.97 11.17
CA ALA A 15 -5.40 21.77 10.15
C ALA A 15 -5.35 22.94 9.15
N GLU A 16 -6.51 23.42 8.69
CA GLU A 16 -6.65 24.61 7.84
C GLU A 16 -6.13 25.88 8.52
N ALA A 17 -6.30 25.99 9.85
CA ALA A 17 -5.75 27.08 10.64
C ALA A 17 -4.22 26.97 10.87
N GLY A 18 -3.57 25.92 10.36
CA GLY A 18 -2.13 25.73 10.44
C GLY A 18 -1.67 24.92 11.66
N ASP A 19 -2.57 24.31 12.42
CA ASP A 19 -2.21 23.45 13.55
C ASP A 19 -1.49 22.18 13.06
N VAL A 20 -0.26 21.99 13.51
CA VAL A 20 0.62 20.89 13.06
C VAL A 20 0.13 19.53 13.54
N ASP A 21 -0.39 19.43 14.76
CA ASP A 21 -0.93 18.18 15.30
C ASP A 21 -2.22 17.80 14.59
N ALA A 22 -3.07 18.79 14.28
CA ALA A 22 -4.27 18.58 13.50
C ALA A 22 -3.96 18.17 12.06
N LYS A 23 -2.91 18.73 11.42
CA LYS A 23 -2.46 18.26 10.09
C LYS A 23 -2.00 16.81 10.12
N ARG A 24 -1.21 16.41 11.12
CA ARG A 24 -0.82 15.01 11.28
C ARG A 24 -2.03 14.11 11.44
N GLU A 25 -2.96 14.48 12.31
CA GLU A 25 -4.18 13.70 12.58
C GLU A 25 -5.10 13.64 11.36
N LEU A 26 -5.28 14.75 10.65
CA LEU A 26 -6.02 14.78 9.39
C LEU A 26 -5.37 13.85 8.38
N GLY A 27 -4.06 13.95 8.21
CA GLY A 27 -3.30 13.08 7.32
C GLY A 27 -3.47 11.59 7.63
N ARG A 28 -3.44 11.22 8.91
CA ARG A 28 -3.68 9.86 9.40
C ARG A 28 -5.09 9.37 9.06
N LEU A 29 -6.12 10.19 9.29
CA LEU A 29 -7.50 9.86 8.97
C LEU A 29 -7.71 9.71 7.46
N LEU A 30 -7.12 10.61 6.67
CA LEU A 30 -7.19 10.55 5.20
C LEU A 30 -6.50 9.32 4.61
N CYS A 31 -5.54 8.70 5.29
CA CYS A 31 -4.99 7.39 4.89
C CYS A 31 -6.03 6.25 4.93
N LEU A 32 -7.14 6.40 5.65
CA LEU A 32 -8.23 5.40 5.72
C LEU A 32 -9.19 5.49 4.53
N LEU A 33 -9.14 6.60 3.78
CA LEU A 33 -10.05 6.87 2.68
C LEU A 33 -9.51 6.31 1.35
N PRO A 34 -10.41 5.91 0.43
CA PRO A 34 -10.00 5.49 -0.89
C PRO A 34 -9.41 6.67 -1.63
N VAL A 35 -8.48 6.37 -2.53
CA VAL A 35 -7.72 7.39 -3.25
C VAL A 35 -8.47 7.69 -4.54
N ASP A 36 -8.72 8.98 -4.81
CA ASP A 36 -9.08 9.40 -6.17
C ASP A 36 -7.82 9.43 -7.05
N LYS A 37 -7.97 9.35 -8.36
CA LYS A 37 -6.81 9.24 -9.27
C LYS A 37 -5.92 10.50 -9.31
N GLN A 38 -6.31 11.60 -8.68
CA GLN A 38 -5.70 12.92 -8.89
C GLN A 38 -5.04 13.50 -7.64
N ARG A 39 -5.48 13.09 -6.44
CA ARG A 39 -4.91 13.52 -5.17
C ARG A 39 -4.76 12.31 -4.28
N TRP A 40 -3.67 12.29 -3.53
CA TRP A 40 -3.44 11.30 -2.48
C TRP A 40 -3.86 11.90 -1.14
N PRO A 41 -5.08 11.61 -0.65
CA PRO A 41 -5.51 12.16 0.62
C PRO A 41 -4.47 11.89 1.71
N GLY A 42 -4.14 12.91 2.49
CA GLY A 42 -3.24 12.84 3.63
C GLY A 42 -1.76 13.04 3.32
N GLU A 43 -1.30 12.90 2.07
CA GLU A 43 0.14 13.09 1.75
C GLU A 43 0.59 14.52 2.03
N VAL A 44 -0.19 15.51 1.60
CA VAL A 44 0.12 16.93 1.77
C VAL A 44 0.13 17.28 3.26
N GLU A 45 -0.91 16.87 3.99
CA GLU A 45 -1.07 17.14 5.41
C GLU A 45 0.08 16.52 6.23
N LEU A 46 0.46 15.27 5.93
CA LEU A 46 1.58 14.58 6.58
C LEU A 46 2.93 15.23 6.23
N SER A 47 3.12 15.63 4.97
CA SER A 47 4.34 16.30 4.52
C SER A 47 4.51 17.67 5.18
N GLU A 48 3.43 18.44 5.29
CA GLU A 48 3.44 19.74 5.98
C GLU A 48 3.67 19.57 7.49
N ALA A 49 3.03 18.57 8.11
CA ALA A 49 3.25 18.27 9.52
C ALA A 49 4.72 17.88 9.79
N LEU A 50 5.29 17.04 8.93
CA LEU A 50 6.70 16.63 9.02
C LEU A 50 7.66 17.79 8.70
N ALA A 51 7.32 18.67 7.76
CA ALA A 51 8.13 19.86 7.48
C ALA A 51 8.15 20.82 8.69
N ALA A 52 7.05 20.94 9.41
CA ALA A 52 6.97 21.74 10.63
C ALA A 52 7.68 21.06 11.83
N ARG A 53 7.70 19.72 11.88
CA ARG A 53 8.41 18.92 12.91
C ARG A 53 9.17 17.75 12.27
N PRO A 54 10.40 17.99 11.78
CA PRO A 54 11.17 16.97 11.05
C PRO A 54 11.50 15.69 11.84
N ASP A 55 11.45 15.77 13.17
CA ASP A 55 11.73 14.67 14.10
C ASP A 55 10.45 13.96 14.59
N ASP A 56 9.26 14.27 14.05
CA ASP A 56 8.00 13.61 14.42
C ASP A 56 7.95 12.18 13.82
N PRO A 57 8.15 11.12 14.63
CA PRO A 57 8.26 9.76 14.09
C PRO A 57 6.94 9.27 13.52
N GLU A 58 5.80 9.75 14.04
CA GLU A 58 4.48 9.31 13.61
C GLU A 58 4.15 9.89 12.24
N SER A 59 4.38 11.20 12.01
CA SER A 59 4.23 11.81 10.68
C SER A 59 5.14 11.14 9.65
N ALA A 60 6.40 10.85 10.01
CA ALA A 60 7.35 10.20 9.11
C ALA A 60 6.91 8.77 8.73
N VAL A 61 6.47 7.97 9.71
CA VAL A 61 5.99 6.60 9.48
C VAL A 61 4.71 6.58 8.65
N LEU A 62 3.75 7.47 8.95
CA LEU A 62 2.50 7.56 8.19
C LEU A 62 2.76 8.01 6.75
N LEU A 63 3.62 8.99 6.53
CA LEU A 63 3.99 9.44 5.19
C LEU A 63 4.69 8.32 4.41
N ALA A 64 5.62 7.60 5.05
CA ALA A 64 6.28 6.45 4.44
C ALA A 64 5.29 5.36 4.06
N ALA A 65 4.37 4.98 4.96
CA ALA A 65 3.32 4.00 4.69
C ALA A 65 2.41 4.46 3.54
N ARG A 66 2.08 5.76 3.49
CA ARG A 66 1.31 6.34 2.40
C ARG A 66 2.04 6.23 1.06
N LEU A 67 3.33 6.54 1.00
CA LEU A 67 4.14 6.39 -0.22
C LEU A 67 4.19 4.92 -0.69
N VAL A 68 4.16 3.94 0.22
CA VAL A 68 4.07 2.52 -0.16
C VAL A 68 2.71 2.19 -0.78
N GLN A 69 1.60 2.67 -0.20
CA GLN A 69 0.27 2.52 -0.81
C GLN A 69 0.22 3.14 -2.22
N GLN A 70 0.95 4.24 -2.43
CA GLN A 70 1.08 4.86 -3.75
C GLN A 70 1.77 3.96 -4.76
N MET A 71 2.86 3.33 -4.34
CA MET A 71 3.57 2.39 -5.19
C MET A 71 2.67 1.22 -5.58
N ASP A 72 1.91 0.66 -4.64
CA ASP A 72 1.00 -0.45 -4.89
C ASP A 72 -0.10 -0.09 -5.91
N LEU A 73 -0.67 1.12 -5.81
CA LEU A 73 -1.68 1.58 -6.77
C LEU A 73 -1.08 1.91 -8.14
N ILE A 74 0.06 2.60 -8.20
CA ILE A 74 0.75 2.91 -9.45
C ILE A 74 1.08 1.62 -10.19
N TYR A 75 1.65 0.64 -9.46
CA TYR A 75 1.94 -0.67 -9.99
C TYR A 75 0.66 -1.33 -10.51
N SER A 76 -0.39 -1.37 -9.69
CA SER A 76 -1.67 -2.01 -10.05
C SER A 76 -2.36 -1.33 -11.24
N ALA A 77 -2.25 -0.01 -11.38
CA ALA A 77 -2.82 0.69 -12.51
C ALA A 77 -2.08 0.35 -13.80
N PHE A 78 -0.75 0.37 -13.77
CA PHE A 78 0.08 0.14 -14.94
C PHE A 78 0.12 -1.33 -15.38
N ALA A 79 0.12 -2.27 -14.43
CA ALA A 79 0.08 -3.70 -14.71
C ALA A 79 -1.15 -4.13 -15.55
N ARG A 80 -2.25 -3.34 -15.54
CA ARG A 80 -3.44 -3.59 -16.39
C ARG A 80 -3.19 -3.34 -17.88
N GLU A 81 -2.21 -2.52 -18.19
CA GLU A 81 -1.93 -2.05 -19.55
C GLU A 81 -0.77 -2.83 -20.19
N LEU A 82 -0.06 -3.61 -19.38
CA LEU A 82 1.04 -4.45 -19.82
C LEU A 82 0.58 -5.83 -20.27
N GLU A 83 1.21 -6.30 -21.34
CA GLU A 83 1.13 -7.70 -21.75
C GLU A 83 1.94 -8.58 -20.76
N PRO A 84 1.65 -9.88 -20.66
CA PRO A 84 2.31 -10.76 -19.69
C PRO A 84 3.85 -10.81 -19.77
N ASP A 85 4.42 -10.60 -20.96
CA ASP A 85 5.86 -10.54 -21.19
C ASP A 85 6.50 -9.23 -20.68
N GLU A 86 5.76 -8.12 -20.69
CA GLU A 86 6.19 -6.82 -20.17
C GLU A 86 6.12 -6.77 -18.63
N LEU A 87 5.20 -7.52 -18.01
CA LEU A 87 5.08 -7.63 -16.54
C LEU A 87 6.38 -8.15 -15.90
N GLY A 88 7.08 -9.07 -16.55
CA GLY A 88 8.37 -9.59 -16.06
C GLY A 88 9.44 -8.51 -15.94
N GLU A 89 9.35 -7.44 -16.74
CA GLU A 89 10.26 -6.31 -16.61
C GLU A 89 9.87 -5.32 -15.48
N LEU A 90 8.63 -5.40 -15.01
CA LEU A 90 8.14 -4.65 -13.84
C LEU A 90 8.35 -5.42 -12.54
N ASP A 91 8.43 -6.75 -12.58
CA ASP A 91 8.66 -7.60 -11.40
C ASP A 91 9.98 -7.34 -10.68
N GLY A 92 11.00 -6.84 -11.40
CA GLY A 92 12.22 -6.33 -10.78
C GLY A 92 11.99 -5.12 -9.85
N LEU A 93 10.78 -4.54 -9.87
CA LEU A 93 10.37 -3.37 -9.07
C LEU A 93 9.15 -3.65 -8.18
N GLN A 94 8.45 -4.78 -8.36
CA GLN A 94 7.37 -5.20 -7.45
C GLN A 94 7.88 -5.43 -6.02
N PRO A 95 7.03 -5.19 -5.01
CA PRO A 95 7.04 -6.06 -3.83
C PRO A 95 6.50 -7.43 -4.28
N PRO A 96 7.27 -8.53 -4.17
CA PRO A 96 6.81 -9.82 -4.68
C PRO A 96 5.56 -10.29 -3.94
N THR A 97 4.64 -10.84 -4.72
CA THR A 97 3.30 -11.23 -4.26
C THR A 97 3.15 -12.74 -4.08
N ASP A 98 4.16 -13.55 -4.41
CA ASP A 98 4.05 -15.00 -4.33
C ASP A 98 4.19 -15.51 -2.87
N PRO A 99 3.14 -16.13 -2.29
CA PRO A 99 3.24 -16.80 -0.99
C PRO A 99 4.10 -18.08 -1.04
N ARG A 100 4.49 -18.56 -2.22
CA ARG A 100 5.41 -19.69 -2.37
C ARG A 100 6.82 -19.13 -2.44
N GLY A 101 7.50 -19.17 -1.29
CA GLY A 101 8.93 -18.83 -1.23
C GLY A 101 9.71 -19.58 -2.33
N PRO A 102 10.80 -18.99 -2.84
CA PRO A 102 11.57 -19.59 -3.91
C PRO A 102 11.99 -21.00 -3.49
N ASP A 103 11.62 -22.00 -4.31
CA ASP A 103 12.10 -23.35 -4.17
C ASP A 103 13.62 -23.29 -4.38
N ILE A 104 14.38 -23.37 -3.28
CA ILE A 104 15.85 -23.27 -3.29
C ILE A 104 16.38 -24.60 -3.85
N GLY A 105 16.23 -24.76 -5.16
CA GLY A 105 16.81 -25.85 -5.93
C GLY A 105 18.33 -25.78 -5.84
N HIS A 106 18.91 -26.87 -5.34
CA HIS A 106 20.34 -27.14 -5.29
C HIS A 106 21.02 -26.84 -6.64
N VAL A 107 21.82 -25.77 -6.71
CA VAL A 107 22.70 -25.51 -7.86
C VAL A 107 23.95 -26.37 -7.72
N SER A 108 23.94 -27.52 -8.39
CA SER A 108 25.12 -28.36 -8.56
C SER A 108 25.98 -27.78 -9.69
N GLY A 109 27.19 -27.35 -9.36
CA GLY A 109 28.12 -26.72 -10.29
C GLY A 109 28.72 -27.70 -11.29
N THR A 110 28.88 -27.25 -12.53
CA THR A 110 29.85 -27.81 -13.47
C THR A 110 30.57 -26.68 -14.20
N HIS A 111 31.88 -26.60 -13.95
CA HIS A 111 32.86 -25.80 -14.68
C HIS A 111 32.81 -26.09 -16.20
N ARG A 112 32.95 -25.04 -17.02
CA ARG A 112 33.38 -25.18 -18.42
C ARG A 112 34.46 -24.13 -18.75
N PRO A 113 35.51 -24.49 -19.51
CA PRO A 113 36.66 -23.61 -19.73
C PRO A 113 36.43 -22.61 -20.87
N LEU A 114 37.12 -21.47 -20.74
CA LEU A 114 37.25 -20.41 -21.75
C LEU A 114 37.99 -20.93 -22.99
N ASP A 115 37.38 -20.77 -24.17
CA ASP A 115 38.07 -20.88 -25.45
C ASP A 115 38.14 -19.49 -26.09
N ARG A 116 39.36 -19.08 -26.43
CA ARG A 116 39.70 -17.80 -27.07
C ARG A 116 39.91 -18.06 -28.54
N SER A 117 39.13 -17.40 -29.39
CA SER A 117 39.45 -17.28 -30.82
C SER A 117 38.80 -16.00 -31.36
N ASP A 118 39.63 -14.96 -31.54
CA ASP A 118 39.33 -13.80 -32.36
C ASP A 118 39.61 -14.13 -33.84
N PRO A 119 38.77 -13.62 -34.76
CA PRO A 119 39.32 -13.12 -36.01
C PRO A 119 38.83 -11.70 -36.34
N CYS A 120 39.80 -10.85 -36.68
CA CYS A 120 39.63 -9.54 -37.28
C CYS A 120 38.77 -9.62 -38.55
N GLY A 121 37.66 -8.90 -38.57
CA GLY A 121 36.85 -8.65 -39.76
C GLY A 121 36.56 -7.17 -39.90
N SER A 122 37.36 -6.49 -40.72
CA SER A 122 37.16 -5.10 -41.13
C SER A 122 36.01 -5.05 -42.14
N GLY A 123 34.88 -4.46 -41.74
CA GLY A 123 33.73 -4.20 -42.59
C GLY A 123 33.32 -2.74 -42.50
N ASP A 124 33.91 -1.91 -43.35
CA ASP A 124 33.41 -0.57 -43.67
C ASP A 124 32.13 -0.71 -44.48
N GLY A 125 31.02 -0.17 -43.97
CA GLY A 125 29.72 -0.31 -44.60
C GLY A 125 28.62 0.54 -43.96
N SER A 126 28.82 1.85 -43.94
CA SER A 126 27.79 2.88 -44.15
C SER A 126 26.31 2.45 -43.93
N GLY A 127 25.93 2.29 -42.67
CA GLY A 127 24.53 2.16 -42.21
C GLY A 127 24.22 3.07 -41.01
N ALA A 128 25.06 4.09 -40.79
CA ALA A 128 25.13 4.83 -39.54
C ALA A 128 24.07 5.94 -39.34
N ASP A 129 23.12 6.13 -40.26
CA ASP A 129 22.12 7.22 -40.16
C ASP A 129 20.65 6.78 -40.19
N GLN A 130 20.36 5.47 -40.12
CA GLN A 130 18.99 4.96 -39.93
C GLN A 130 18.72 4.40 -38.52
N ALA A 131 19.71 4.42 -37.63
CA ALA A 131 19.60 3.89 -36.27
C ALA A 131 19.25 4.92 -35.19
N ALA A 132 19.09 6.21 -35.53
CA ALA A 132 19.03 7.28 -34.52
C ALA A 132 17.63 7.87 -34.24
N VAL A 133 16.58 7.45 -34.95
CA VAL A 133 15.20 7.85 -34.62
C VAL A 133 14.26 6.67 -34.88
N GLN A 134 14.50 5.53 -34.23
CA GLN A 134 13.36 4.71 -33.84
C GLN A 134 12.56 5.60 -32.89
N ALA A 135 11.41 6.09 -33.35
CA ALA A 135 10.44 6.75 -32.49
C ALA A 135 10.28 5.84 -31.27
N ARG A 136 10.80 6.28 -30.12
CA ARG A 136 10.69 5.52 -28.88
C ARG A 136 9.22 5.23 -28.72
N ASP A 137 8.90 3.94 -28.67
CA ASP A 137 7.54 3.46 -28.47
C ASP A 137 6.96 4.23 -27.27
N PRO A 138 5.84 4.97 -27.43
CA PRO A 138 5.24 5.76 -26.36
C PRO A 138 5.06 4.95 -25.06
N LYS A 139 4.73 3.66 -25.18
CA LYS A 139 4.58 2.74 -24.04
C LYS A 139 5.89 2.51 -23.28
N SER A 140 7.01 2.44 -23.99
CA SER A 140 8.34 2.34 -23.39
C SER A 140 8.76 3.60 -22.63
N ILE A 141 8.34 4.78 -23.11
CA ILE A 141 8.57 6.05 -22.39
C ILE A 141 7.75 6.08 -21.10
N GLU A 142 6.46 5.74 -21.19
CA GLU A 142 5.55 5.71 -20.06
C GLU A 142 6.01 4.72 -18.98
N LEU A 143 6.41 3.51 -19.37
CA LEU A 143 6.99 2.51 -18.47
C LEU A 143 8.24 3.06 -17.77
N ALA A 144 9.14 3.74 -18.48
CA ALA A 144 10.33 4.33 -17.87
C ALA A 144 10.00 5.42 -16.83
N GLU A 145 8.98 6.23 -17.09
CA GLU A 145 8.49 7.26 -16.16
C GLU A 145 7.88 6.62 -14.90
N VAL A 146 7.06 5.58 -15.07
CA VAL A 146 6.49 4.81 -13.95
C VAL A 146 7.59 4.18 -13.10
N ARG A 147 8.61 3.58 -13.72
CA ARG A 147 9.76 3.01 -12.99
C ARG A 147 10.51 4.07 -12.18
N LEU A 148 10.72 5.26 -12.76
CA LEU A 148 11.38 6.36 -12.09
C LEU A 148 10.58 6.83 -10.87
N GLU A 149 9.26 6.97 -11.01
CA GLU A 149 8.39 7.39 -9.92
C GLU A 149 8.34 6.36 -8.80
N LEU A 150 8.20 5.06 -9.13
CA LEU A 150 8.28 3.98 -8.14
C LEU A 150 9.61 3.97 -7.39
N ALA A 151 10.73 4.15 -8.10
CA ALA A 151 12.05 4.20 -7.50
C ALA A 151 12.24 5.44 -6.60
N ARG A 152 11.66 6.58 -6.97
CA ARG A 152 11.67 7.80 -6.16
C ARG A 152 10.89 7.58 -4.85
N LYS A 153 9.65 7.10 -4.93
CA LYS A 153 8.80 6.85 -3.75
C LYS A 153 9.40 5.79 -2.82
N ARG A 154 9.95 4.70 -3.37
CA ARG A 154 10.61 3.66 -2.57
C ARG A 154 11.78 4.21 -1.77
N ARG A 155 12.62 5.06 -2.40
CA ARG A 155 13.75 5.71 -1.74
C ARG A 155 13.29 6.63 -0.62
N GLU A 156 12.31 7.48 -0.91
CA GLU A 156 11.75 8.43 0.05
C GLU A 156 11.13 7.72 1.27
N ALA A 157 10.32 6.68 1.06
CA ALA A 157 9.77 5.86 2.13
C ALA A 157 10.86 5.16 2.95
N THR A 158 11.91 4.66 2.29
CA THR A 158 13.07 4.04 2.96
C THR A 158 13.78 5.04 3.86
N GLU A 159 14.09 6.24 3.35
CA GLU A 159 14.75 7.30 4.11
C GLU A 159 13.94 7.75 5.32
N LEU A 160 12.61 7.85 5.19
CA LEU A 160 11.71 8.18 6.30
C LEU A 160 11.74 7.10 7.39
N TYR A 161 11.62 5.82 7.04
CA TYR A 161 11.71 4.75 8.03
C TYR A 161 13.08 4.67 8.69
N GLU A 162 14.16 4.78 7.91
CA GLU A 162 15.53 4.75 8.44
C GLU A 162 15.81 5.93 9.38
N ARG A 163 15.28 7.11 9.08
CA ARG A 163 15.35 8.28 9.99
C ARG A 163 14.67 8.00 11.33
N VAL A 164 13.46 7.43 11.31
CA VAL A 164 12.75 7.06 12.54
C VAL A 164 13.53 6.02 13.32
N LEU A 165 14.12 5.02 12.65
CA LEU A 165 14.90 3.98 13.32
C LEU A 165 16.25 4.48 13.86
N ALA A 166 16.83 5.52 13.26
CA ALA A 166 18.02 6.16 13.80
C ALA A 166 17.74 6.84 15.15
N ALA A 167 16.58 7.50 15.28
CA ALA A 167 16.17 8.15 16.54
C ALA A 167 15.52 7.16 17.54
N HIS A 168 14.77 6.19 17.04
CA HIS A 168 13.98 5.23 17.80
C HIS A 168 14.20 3.80 17.26
N PRO A 169 15.32 3.12 17.61
CA PRO A 169 15.66 1.81 17.05
C PRO A 169 14.63 0.71 17.29
N ALA A 170 13.79 0.85 18.33
CA ALA A 170 12.74 -0.09 18.68
C ALA A 170 11.36 0.26 18.11
N HIS A 171 11.24 1.30 17.25
CA HIS A 171 9.94 1.75 16.74
C HIS A 171 9.28 0.65 15.89
N PRO A 172 8.12 0.09 16.31
CA PRO A 172 7.57 -1.12 15.69
C PRO A 172 7.13 -0.88 14.24
N ALA A 173 6.37 0.18 13.98
CA ALA A 173 5.87 0.49 12.63
C ALA A 173 6.99 0.76 11.62
N ALA A 174 8.00 1.58 11.97
CA ALA A 174 9.15 1.82 11.10
C ALA A 174 9.96 0.55 10.79
N ARG A 175 10.17 -0.33 11.78
CA ARG A 175 10.84 -1.63 11.55
C ARG A 175 10.04 -2.50 10.59
N ALA A 176 8.74 -2.63 10.84
CA ALA A 176 7.86 -3.46 10.03
C ALA A 176 7.70 -2.89 8.60
N GLY A 177 7.55 -1.57 8.46
CA GLY A 177 7.49 -0.85 7.18
C GLY A 177 8.74 -1.04 6.34
N LEU A 178 9.92 -0.87 6.95
CA LEU A 178 11.19 -1.08 6.26
C LEU A 178 11.41 -2.56 5.88
N ALA A 179 10.99 -3.49 6.73
CA ALA A 179 11.05 -4.92 6.41
C ALA A 179 10.10 -5.29 5.26
N ALA A 180 8.90 -4.71 5.21
CA ALA A 180 7.95 -4.89 4.11
C ALA A 180 8.51 -4.31 2.79
N LEU A 181 9.10 -3.11 2.83
CA LEU A 181 9.72 -2.49 1.64
C LEU A 181 10.90 -3.28 1.07
N ARG A 182 11.67 -3.93 1.94
CA ARG A 182 12.84 -4.74 1.57
C ARG A 182 12.47 -6.17 1.21
N ASP A 183 11.18 -6.51 1.24
CA ASP A 183 10.69 -7.86 1.02
C ASP A 183 11.40 -8.90 1.92
N VAL A 184 11.55 -8.57 3.20
CA VAL A 184 12.06 -9.56 4.15
C VAL A 184 10.94 -10.58 4.41
N PRO A 185 11.25 -11.90 4.46
CA PRO A 185 10.26 -12.95 4.66
C PRO A 185 9.31 -12.67 5.84
N ALA A 186 8.08 -13.19 5.75
CA ALA A 186 6.98 -12.91 6.66
C ALA A 186 7.30 -12.98 8.16
N ALA A 187 8.21 -13.86 8.54
CA ALA A 187 8.68 -14.00 9.92
C ALA A 187 9.32 -12.72 10.50
N ALA A 188 9.78 -11.78 9.66
CA ALA A 188 10.51 -10.59 10.09
C ALA A 188 9.65 -9.43 10.59
N PHE A 189 8.35 -9.42 10.29
CA PHE A 189 7.43 -8.37 10.75
C PHE A 189 6.05 -8.91 11.10
N THR A 190 6.00 -10.03 11.84
CA THR A 190 4.75 -10.45 12.48
C THR A 190 4.16 -9.27 13.24
N SER A 191 2.84 -9.13 13.24
CA SER A 191 2.16 -8.01 13.90
C SER A 191 2.35 -8.00 15.42
N GLY A 192 3.31 -8.74 15.98
CA GLY A 192 3.90 -8.44 17.28
C GLY A 192 2.93 -8.47 18.46
N GLY A 193 1.83 -9.21 18.35
CA GLY A 193 0.77 -9.22 19.36
C GLY A 193 -0.24 -8.07 19.24
N TYR A 194 -0.20 -7.29 18.16
CA TYR A 194 -1.20 -6.27 17.86
C TYR A 194 -2.49 -6.87 17.31
N SER A 195 -3.60 -6.20 17.62
CA SER A 195 -4.90 -6.46 17.03
C SER A 195 -5.30 -5.34 16.06
N HIS A 196 -6.06 -5.68 15.04
CA HIS A 196 -6.65 -4.71 14.10
C HIS A 196 -7.96 -5.26 13.51
N TYR A 197 -8.75 -4.36 12.96
CA TYR A 197 -9.84 -4.67 12.06
C TYR A 197 -9.33 -4.72 10.62
N LEU A 198 -9.87 -5.65 9.85
CA LEU A 198 -9.72 -5.72 8.41
C LEU A 198 -11.11 -5.75 7.79
N VAL A 199 -11.46 -4.70 7.05
CA VAL A 199 -12.58 -4.76 6.10
C VAL A 199 -12.02 -5.10 4.73
N GLN A 200 -12.59 -6.10 4.09
CA GLN A 200 -12.23 -6.47 2.72
C GLN A 200 -13.47 -6.62 1.86
N GLY A 201 -13.37 -6.20 0.60
CA GLY A 201 -14.44 -6.36 -0.38
C GLY A 201 -13.88 -6.70 -1.74
N ASP A 202 -14.41 -7.76 -2.33
CA ASP A 202 -14.12 -8.12 -3.71
C ASP A 202 -15.04 -7.32 -4.64
N PHE A 203 -14.47 -6.80 -5.71
CA PHE A 203 -15.21 -6.17 -6.80
C PHE A 203 -14.81 -6.76 -8.13
N TRP A 204 -15.77 -6.80 -9.04
CA TRP A 204 -15.59 -7.31 -10.39
C TRP A 204 -16.13 -6.29 -11.39
N SER A 205 -15.37 -6.04 -12.45
CA SER A 205 -15.76 -5.19 -13.57
C SER A 205 -15.32 -5.87 -14.87
N GLY A 206 -16.22 -6.65 -15.46
CA GLY A 206 -15.92 -7.42 -16.67
C GLY A 206 -14.96 -8.58 -16.37
N SER A 207 -13.84 -8.65 -17.10
CA SER A 207 -12.79 -9.65 -16.91
C SER A 207 -11.76 -9.28 -15.83
N SER A 208 -11.89 -8.12 -15.19
CA SER A 208 -10.95 -7.67 -14.17
C SER A 208 -11.63 -7.67 -12.80
N GLY A 209 -10.92 -8.21 -11.81
CA GLY A 209 -11.32 -8.18 -10.41
C GLY A 209 -10.34 -7.40 -9.55
N GLY A 210 -10.78 -7.04 -8.35
CA GLY A 210 -9.89 -6.51 -7.33
C GLY A 210 -10.48 -6.75 -5.96
N ARG A 211 -9.62 -6.58 -4.96
CA ARG A 211 -9.93 -6.66 -3.54
C ARG A 211 -9.49 -5.36 -2.90
N GLU A 212 -10.46 -4.60 -2.41
CA GLU A 212 -10.18 -3.47 -1.53
C GLU A 212 -10.04 -3.95 -0.10
N ARG A 213 -9.15 -3.31 0.64
CA ARG A 213 -8.84 -3.67 2.03
C ARG A 213 -8.66 -2.41 2.86
N LEU A 214 -9.22 -2.40 4.07
CA LEU A 214 -9.05 -1.37 5.08
C LEU A 214 -8.46 -2.01 6.33
N VAL A 215 -7.27 -1.56 6.73
CA VAL A 215 -6.66 -1.95 8.00
C VAL A 215 -6.74 -0.78 8.97
N VAL A 216 -7.42 -0.96 10.10
CA VAL A 216 -7.61 0.10 11.10
C VAL A 216 -7.67 -0.51 12.51
N ALA A 217 -7.26 0.25 13.52
CA ALA A 217 -7.19 -0.25 14.90
C ALA A 217 -8.27 0.36 15.83
N ASP A 218 -9.02 1.34 15.34
CA ASP A 218 -10.08 2.03 16.07
C ASP A 218 -11.45 1.76 15.42
N ALA A 219 -12.46 1.45 16.24
CA ALA A 219 -13.78 1.06 15.76
C ALA A 219 -14.63 2.26 15.29
N GLU A 220 -14.43 3.45 15.84
CA GLU A 220 -15.13 4.66 15.39
C GLU A 220 -14.56 5.14 14.06
N GLU A 221 -13.23 5.09 13.90
CA GLU A 221 -12.57 5.36 12.63
C GLU A 221 -12.95 4.36 11.55
N LEU A 222 -13.12 3.08 11.92
CA LEU A 222 -13.62 2.07 11.00
C LEU A 222 -15.00 2.45 10.46
N ARG A 223 -15.94 2.80 11.35
CA ARG A 223 -17.30 3.22 10.96
C ARG A 223 -17.24 4.43 10.03
N TRP A 224 -16.53 5.48 10.44
CA TRP A 224 -16.37 6.70 9.65
C TRP A 224 -15.79 6.43 8.25
N ALA A 225 -14.68 5.69 8.17
CA ALA A 225 -14.04 5.38 6.91
C ALA A 225 -14.98 4.56 6.01
N CYS A 226 -15.66 3.56 6.55
CA CYS A 226 -16.55 2.74 5.74
C CYS A 226 -17.85 3.45 5.34
N GLU A 227 -18.37 4.41 6.12
CA GLU A 227 -19.45 5.29 5.67
C GLU A 227 -19.05 6.03 4.39
N TYR A 228 -17.83 6.58 4.36
CA TYR A 228 -17.28 7.22 3.17
C TYR A 228 -17.16 6.23 1.99
N TRP A 229 -16.62 5.04 2.25
CA TRP A 229 -16.46 4.01 1.22
C TRP A 229 -17.79 3.60 0.60
N PHE A 230 -18.80 3.31 1.40
CA PHE A 230 -20.07 2.82 0.88
C PHE A 230 -20.94 3.90 0.24
N ALA A 231 -20.72 5.17 0.59
CA ALA A 231 -21.34 6.28 -0.13
C ALA A 231 -20.76 6.43 -1.56
N GLU A 232 -19.46 6.22 -1.72
CA GLU A 232 -18.75 6.42 -3.00
C GLU A 232 -18.70 5.16 -3.89
N LEU A 233 -18.65 3.97 -3.28
CA LEU A 233 -18.46 2.70 -3.98
C LEU A 233 -19.80 1.99 -4.16
N SER A 234 -20.27 1.93 -5.41
CA SER A 234 -21.56 1.35 -5.81
C SER A 234 -21.85 -0.03 -5.19
N ALA A 235 -23.14 -0.29 -4.98
CA ALA A 235 -23.81 -1.42 -4.30
C ALA A 235 -23.47 -2.88 -4.72
N PHE A 236 -22.42 -3.16 -5.49
CA PHE A 236 -22.13 -4.50 -6.06
C PHE A 236 -21.05 -5.31 -5.33
N ARG A 237 -20.77 -5.00 -4.07
CA ARG A 237 -19.62 -5.55 -3.35
C ARG A 237 -20.06 -6.33 -2.11
N ILE A 238 -19.46 -7.50 -1.94
CA ILE A 238 -19.60 -8.32 -0.74
C ILE A 238 -18.45 -7.91 0.18
N TYR A 239 -18.80 -7.35 1.33
CA TYR A 239 -17.81 -6.93 2.32
C TYR A 239 -17.78 -7.86 3.54
N GLU A 240 -16.58 -8.13 4.00
CA GLU A 240 -16.30 -8.89 5.21
C GLU A 240 -15.55 -7.97 6.19
N LEU A 241 -16.04 -7.87 7.42
CA LEU A 241 -15.28 -7.32 8.55
C LEU A 241 -14.68 -8.47 9.33
N SER A 242 -13.38 -8.46 9.55
CA SER A 242 -12.68 -9.43 10.36
C SER A 242 -11.83 -8.76 11.43
N VAL A 243 -11.69 -9.41 12.58
CA VAL A 243 -10.74 -9.01 13.62
C VAL A 243 -9.55 -9.92 13.52
N HIS A 244 -8.36 -9.32 13.54
CA HIS A 244 -7.10 -10.02 13.53
C HIS A 244 -6.31 -9.73 14.81
N THR A 245 -5.59 -10.72 15.31
CA THR A 245 -4.72 -10.64 16.49
C THR A 245 -3.45 -11.42 16.24
N ALA A 246 -2.29 -10.77 16.40
CA ALA A 246 -0.99 -11.38 16.10
C ALA A 246 -0.89 -11.99 14.69
N GLY A 247 -1.72 -11.49 13.75
CA GLY A 247 -1.77 -11.92 12.35
C GLY A 247 -2.83 -12.98 12.08
N GLU A 248 -3.39 -13.60 13.11
CA GLU A 248 -4.45 -14.60 12.98
C GLU A 248 -5.82 -13.95 12.97
N ARG A 249 -6.73 -14.46 12.13
CA ARG A 249 -8.12 -14.04 12.08
C ARG A 249 -8.87 -14.68 13.25
N VAL A 250 -9.41 -13.87 14.17
CA VAL A 250 -10.08 -14.35 15.38
C VAL A 250 -11.61 -14.29 15.29
N SER A 251 -12.15 -13.38 14.49
CA SER A 251 -13.59 -13.29 14.25
C SER A 251 -13.89 -12.70 12.88
N THR A 252 -15.08 -13.00 12.36
CA THR A 252 -15.56 -12.53 11.07
C THR A 252 -17.04 -12.17 11.16
N ILE A 253 -17.41 -11.07 10.53
CA ILE A 253 -18.76 -10.55 10.39
C ILE A 253 -19.01 -10.35 8.89
N ASN A 254 -20.03 -11.03 8.36
CA ASN A 254 -20.50 -10.77 7.00
C ASN A 254 -21.34 -9.48 7.02
N LEU A 255 -20.82 -8.43 6.38
CA LEU A 255 -21.45 -7.11 6.37
C LEU A 255 -22.67 -7.05 5.44
N GLU A 256 -22.68 -7.86 4.36
CA GLU A 256 -23.79 -7.91 3.42
C GLU A 256 -25.10 -8.37 4.08
N ALA A 257 -25.01 -9.37 4.95
CA ALA A 257 -26.18 -9.97 5.60
C ALA A 257 -26.82 -9.06 6.66
N LEU A 258 -26.09 -8.07 7.19
CA LEU A 258 -26.46 -7.38 8.41
C LEU A 258 -26.90 -5.93 8.24
N ALA A 259 -26.50 -5.27 7.15
CA ALA A 259 -26.45 -3.81 7.18
C ALA A 259 -27.15 -3.09 6.03
N ARG A 260 -27.74 -3.80 5.05
CA ARG A 260 -28.53 -3.14 4.00
C ARG A 260 -29.92 -2.77 4.49
N ASN A 261 -30.21 -1.47 4.45
CA ASN A 261 -31.56 -0.95 4.53
C ASN A 261 -32.32 -1.16 3.21
N ALA A 262 -33.63 -0.88 3.21
CA ALA A 262 -34.48 -1.01 2.03
C ALA A 262 -34.08 -0.05 0.88
N ASP A 263 -33.29 0.98 1.17
CA ASP A 263 -32.75 1.96 0.23
C ASP A 263 -31.28 1.68 -0.14
N ASP A 264 -30.77 0.47 0.15
CA ASP A 264 -29.37 0.08 -0.01
C ASP A 264 -28.36 0.90 0.82
N SER A 265 -28.82 1.78 1.73
CA SER A 265 -27.93 2.44 2.68
C SER A 265 -27.42 1.46 3.75
N PHE A 266 -26.25 1.74 4.30
CA PHE A 266 -25.58 0.90 5.27
C PHE A 266 -25.78 1.43 6.69
N ASP A 267 -26.46 0.67 7.57
CA ASP A 267 -26.70 1.08 8.96
C ASP A 267 -25.64 0.50 9.92
N TRP A 268 -24.57 1.26 10.13
CA TRP A 268 -23.48 0.91 11.04
C TRP A 268 -23.90 0.83 12.51
N SER A 269 -25.02 1.44 12.90
CA SER A 269 -25.51 1.36 14.28
C SER A 269 -26.01 -0.05 14.63
N ARG A 270 -26.32 -0.86 13.63
CA ARG A 270 -26.76 -2.27 13.77
C ARG A 270 -25.61 -3.27 13.82
N ILE A 271 -24.39 -2.84 13.51
CA ILE A 271 -23.21 -3.69 13.55
C ILE A 271 -22.50 -3.51 14.89
N ASP A 272 -22.57 -4.56 15.69
CA ASP A 272 -21.76 -4.68 16.89
C ASP A 272 -20.33 -5.04 16.49
N ILE A 273 -19.44 -4.03 16.47
CA ILE A 273 -18.02 -4.21 16.18
C ILE A 273 -17.37 -4.74 17.46
N PRO A 274 -16.87 -5.99 17.48
CA PRO A 274 -16.27 -6.57 18.66
C PRO A 274 -15.01 -5.78 19.05
N PRO A 275 -14.74 -5.57 20.35
CA PRO A 275 -13.52 -4.89 20.77
C PRO A 275 -12.28 -5.71 20.39
N LEU A 276 -11.18 -5.01 20.13
CA LEU A 276 -9.89 -5.66 19.89
C LEU A 276 -9.39 -6.37 21.16
N PRO A 277 -8.97 -7.66 21.08
CA PRO A 277 -8.62 -8.44 22.25
C PRO A 277 -7.22 -8.12 22.82
N THR A 278 -6.32 -7.51 22.04
CA THR A 278 -4.98 -7.09 22.48
C THR A 278 -4.67 -5.65 22.10
N THR A 279 -3.41 -5.24 22.28
CA THR A 279 -2.93 -3.90 21.94
C THR A 279 -3.31 -3.51 20.50
N PRO A 280 -3.97 -2.36 20.28
CA PRO A 280 -4.28 -1.89 18.94
C PRO A 280 -3.02 -1.71 18.08
N LEU A 281 -3.12 -2.03 16.79
CA LEU A 281 -2.06 -1.84 15.81
C LEU A 281 -1.66 -0.35 15.72
N PRO A 282 -0.36 -0.01 15.83
CA PRO A 282 0.08 1.38 15.68
C PRO A 282 -0.21 1.93 14.27
N PRO A 283 -0.60 3.21 14.14
CA PRO A 283 -0.76 3.84 12.83
C PRO A 283 0.51 3.72 11.96
N GLY A 284 0.31 3.46 10.67
CA GLY A 284 1.40 3.24 9.70
C GLY A 284 2.15 1.90 9.83
N HIS A 285 1.77 1.02 10.75
CA HIS A 285 2.34 -0.33 10.82
C HIS A 285 1.73 -1.22 9.73
N PRO A 286 2.53 -1.87 8.85
CA PRO A 286 1.98 -2.83 7.90
C PRO A 286 1.57 -4.14 8.59
N VAL A 287 0.57 -4.82 8.04
CA VAL A 287 0.15 -6.17 8.45
C VAL A 287 0.30 -7.12 7.28
N ARG A 288 0.32 -8.43 7.55
CA ARG A 288 0.23 -9.44 6.49
C ARG A 288 -1.18 -10.02 6.43
N VAL A 289 -1.73 -10.06 5.23
CA VAL A 289 -3.02 -10.68 4.94
C VAL A 289 -2.87 -11.44 3.63
N ASP A 290 -3.20 -12.73 3.65
CA ASP A 290 -3.07 -13.63 2.50
C ASP A 290 -1.67 -13.64 1.87
N GLY A 291 -0.62 -13.50 2.69
CA GLY A 291 0.78 -13.47 2.26
C GLY A 291 1.30 -12.09 1.86
N SER A 292 0.43 -11.16 1.45
CA SER A 292 0.81 -9.80 1.07
C SER A 292 0.98 -8.88 2.28
N ALA A 293 1.93 -7.95 2.23
CA ALA A 293 2.02 -6.84 3.16
C ALA A 293 0.98 -5.77 2.78
N ILE A 294 0.24 -5.27 3.77
CA ILE A 294 -0.77 -4.23 3.60
C ILE A 294 -0.47 -3.15 4.61
N GLN A 295 -0.40 -1.90 4.15
CA GLN A 295 -0.20 -0.76 5.03
C GLN A 295 -1.47 -0.45 5.84
N TYR A 296 -1.29 0.14 7.03
CA TYR A 296 -2.39 0.74 7.78
C TYR A 296 -3.17 1.72 6.88
N GLY A 297 -4.50 1.63 6.89
CA GLY A 297 -5.40 2.40 6.03
C GLY A 297 -5.90 1.62 4.82
N TRP A 298 -6.29 2.34 3.77
CA TRP A 298 -6.84 1.77 2.56
C TRP A 298 -5.76 1.19 1.65
N GLY A 299 -6.04 0.04 1.05
CA GLY A 299 -5.25 -0.55 -0.01
C GLY A 299 -6.12 -1.23 -1.06
N LEU A 300 -5.57 -1.36 -2.26
CA LEU A 300 -6.18 -2.06 -3.37
C LEU A 300 -5.24 -3.17 -3.85
N LEU A 301 -5.71 -4.41 -3.81
CA LEU A 301 -5.07 -5.55 -4.45
C LEU A 301 -5.82 -5.88 -5.73
N GLN A 302 -5.15 -5.99 -6.87
CA GLN A 302 -5.81 -6.52 -8.07
C GLN A 302 -5.79 -8.04 -8.09
N LEU A 303 -6.88 -8.62 -8.61
CA LEU A 303 -7.01 -10.04 -8.87
C LEU A 303 -6.94 -10.22 -10.39
N GLY A 304 -5.91 -10.94 -10.85
CA GLY A 304 -5.71 -11.30 -12.26
C GLY A 304 -6.65 -12.39 -12.74
#